data_AF-A0A3S4IEY6-F1
#
_entry.id   AF-A0A3S4IEY6-F1
#
_cell.length_a   1.000
_cell.length_b   1.000
_cell.length_c   1.000
_cell.angle_alpha   90.00
_cell.angle_beta   90.00
_cell.angle_gamma   90.00
#
_symmetry.space_group_name_H-M   'P 1'
#
loop_
_entity.id
_entity.type
_entity.pdbx_description
1 polymer ?
#
loop_
_entity_poly.entity_id
_entity_poly.type
_entity_poly.pdbx_seq_one_letter_code
_entity_poly.pdbx_strand_id
1 'polypeptide(L)'
;MLGGKSREKIRTYASQLQFGWGDGSDKDMLTEPEQYAQAALTAVSEGYDAIKVDTVAMDRHGNWNQQNLNGPLTDKILRLGYDRMAAIRDAVGPDVDIIAEMHAFTDTTSAIQFGRMIEETGHLLLRRAGHAVEPRADEAGCR
;
A
#
# COMPACT_ATOMS: atom_id res chain seq x y z
N MET A 1 -33.49 -6.87 -11.59
CA MET A 1 -32.29 -6.58 -10.75
C MET A 1 -31.15 -7.49 -11.20
N LEU A 2 -29.89 -7.19 -10.86
CA LEU A 2 -28.61 -7.62 -11.48
C LEU A 2 -28.30 -9.14 -11.66
N GLY A 3 -29.29 -10.05 -11.76
CA GLY A 3 -29.09 -11.43 -12.23
C GLY A 3 -29.11 -12.53 -11.18
N GLY A 4 -29.53 -12.25 -9.94
CA GLY A 4 -29.56 -13.24 -8.86
C GLY A 4 -28.24 -13.33 -8.07
N LYS A 5 -28.10 -14.35 -7.22
CA LYS A 5 -26.95 -14.49 -6.30
C LYS A 5 -25.84 -15.35 -6.93
N SER A 6 -24.74 -14.72 -7.35
CA SER A 6 -23.59 -15.41 -7.97
C SER A 6 -22.54 -15.96 -6.99
N ARG A 7 -22.57 -15.55 -5.71
CA ARG A 7 -21.67 -16.03 -4.64
C ARG A 7 -22.32 -15.84 -3.28
N GLU A 8 -21.98 -16.71 -2.31
CA GLU A 8 -22.55 -16.65 -0.95
C GLU A 8 -21.86 -15.63 -0.04
N LYS A 9 -20.56 -15.39 -0.23
CA LYS A 9 -19.76 -14.44 0.55
C LYS A 9 -18.86 -13.60 -0.38
N ILE A 10 -18.45 -12.44 0.12
CA ILE A 10 -17.50 -11.54 -0.54
C ILE A 10 -16.33 -11.35 0.42
N ARG A 11 -15.13 -11.71 -0.02
CA ARG A 11 -13.89 -11.43 0.72
C ARG A 11 -13.66 -9.93 0.76
N THR A 12 -13.18 -9.42 1.89
CA THR A 12 -12.94 -7.99 2.13
C THR A 12 -11.52 -7.79 2.64
N TYR A 13 -10.93 -6.65 2.32
CA TYR A 13 -9.62 -6.24 2.83
C TYR A 13 -9.76 -4.94 3.63
N ALA A 14 -8.92 -4.77 4.66
CA ALA A 14 -8.80 -3.50 5.37
C ALA A 14 -8.03 -2.50 4.49
N SER A 15 -8.58 -1.31 4.29
CA SER A 15 -8.10 -0.39 3.26
C SER A 15 -7.56 0.91 3.85
N GLN A 16 -6.43 1.38 3.31
CA GLN A 16 -5.77 2.65 3.65
C GLN A 16 -5.16 2.69 5.06
N LEU A 17 -4.35 1.67 5.38
CA LEU A 17 -3.72 1.54 6.71
C LEU A 17 -2.75 2.67 7.07
N GLN A 18 -2.29 3.47 6.11
CA GLN A 18 -1.49 4.67 6.40
C GLN A 18 -2.24 5.71 7.25
N PHE A 19 -3.56 5.57 7.37
CA PHE A 19 -4.43 6.37 8.23
C PHE A 19 -4.85 5.64 9.51
N GLY A 20 -4.12 4.59 9.91
CA GLY A 20 -4.45 3.78 11.08
C GLY A 20 -5.54 2.73 10.82
N TRP A 21 -5.80 1.92 11.84
CA TRP A 21 -6.90 0.94 11.87
C TRP A 21 -7.33 0.66 13.31
N GLY A 22 -8.63 0.46 13.53
CA GLY A 22 -9.23 0.20 14.84
C GLY A 22 -9.80 1.45 15.53
N ASP A 23 -10.44 1.24 16.69
CA ASP A 23 -11.11 2.31 17.43
C ASP A 23 -10.13 3.40 17.88
N GLY A 24 -10.50 4.67 17.63
CA GLY A 24 -9.70 5.84 18.02
C GLY A 24 -8.64 6.28 16.99
N SER A 25 -8.57 5.63 15.83
CA SER A 25 -7.63 5.95 14.74
C SER A 25 -8.14 6.99 13.72
N ASP A 26 -9.26 7.67 13.99
CA ASP A 26 -10.00 8.53 13.04
C ASP A 26 -9.19 9.68 12.39
N LYS A 27 -7.96 9.93 12.84
CA LYS A 27 -7.06 11.01 12.36
C LYS A 27 -5.60 10.60 12.28
N ASP A 28 -5.32 9.31 12.30
CA ASP A 28 -3.94 8.85 12.28
C ASP A 28 -3.27 9.19 10.95
N MET A 29 -2.00 9.60 11.02
CA MET A 29 -1.13 9.88 9.89
C MET A 29 0.18 9.16 10.19
N LEU A 30 0.23 7.87 9.86
CA LEU A 30 1.32 7.00 10.32
C LEU A 30 2.63 7.37 9.62
N THR A 31 3.71 7.49 10.39
CA THR A 31 5.04 7.84 9.86
C THR A 31 6.07 6.73 10.06
N GLU A 32 6.06 6.05 11.20
CA GLU A 32 7.10 5.08 11.55
C GLU A 32 6.70 3.65 11.14
N PRO A 33 7.63 2.81 10.64
CA PRO A 33 7.35 1.44 10.23
C PRO A 33 6.58 0.60 11.26
N GLU A 34 6.88 0.76 12.54
CA GLU A 34 6.23 0.03 13.64
C GLU A 34 4.75 0.40 13.77
N GLN A 35 4.37 1.64 13.45
CA GLN A 35 2.98 2.06 13.47
C GLN A 35 2.18 1.36 12.35
N TYR A 36 2.78 1.23 11.17
CA TYR A 36 2.18 0.51 10.04
C TYR A 36 1.99 -0.98 10.37
N ALA A 37 3.02 -1.60 10.96
CA ALA A 37 2.93 -2.98 11.43
C ALA A 37 1.80 -3.15 12.47
N GLN A 38 1.69 -2.24 13.43
CA GLN A 38 0.64 -2.30 14.44
C GLN A 38 -0.77 -2.15 13.86
N ALA A 39 -0.97 -1.23 12.91
CA ALA A 39 -2.25 -1.09 12.21
C ALA A 39 -2.62 -2.36 11.44
N ALA A 40 -1.64 -2.99 10.79
CA ALA A 40 -1.83 -4.27 10.10
C ALA A 40 -2.22 -5.40 11.05
N LEU A 41 -1.54 -5.51 12.21
CA LEU A 41 -1.88 -6.49 13.24
C LEU A 41 -3.29 -6.27 13.80
N THR A 42 -3.70 -5.02 14.02
CA THR A 42 -5.06 -4.69 14.45
C THR A 42 -6.09 -5.18 13.42
N ALA A 43 -5.88 -4.88 12.13
CA ALA A 43 -6.76 -5.37 11.06
C ALA A 43 -6.83 -6.90 11.02
N VAL A 44 -5.69 -7.59 11.13
CA VAL A 44 -5.67 -9.07 11.17
C VAL A 44 -6.43 -9.61 12.39
N SER A 45 -6.33 -8.94 13.55
CA SER A 45 -7.05 -9.33 14.76
C SER A 45 -8.58 -9.21 14.63
N GLU A 46 -9.05 -8.32 13.77
CA GLU A 46 -10.48 -8.14 13.44
C GLU A 46 -10.97 -9.14 12.37
N GLY A 47 -10.08 -9.99 11.85
CA GLY A 47 -10.41 -11.07 10.92
C GLY A 47 -10.18 -10.77 9.44
N TYR A 48 -9.47 -9.68 9.11
CA TYR A 48 -9.03 -9.43 7.74
C TYR A 48 -7.82 -10.29 7.39
N ASP A 49 -7.89 -11.02 6.27
CA ASP A 49 -6.78 -11.79 5.70
C ASP A 49 -6.08 -11.04 4.55
N ALA A 50 -6.46 -9.78 4.33
CA ALA A 50 -5.90 -8.91 3.30
C ALA A 50 -5.94 -7.44 3.76
N ILE A 51 -4.91 -6.69 3.39
CA ILE A 51 -4.77 -5.27 3.70
C ILE A 51 -4.33 -4.47 2.47
N LYS A 52 -4.60 -3.16 2.48
CA LYS A 52 -4.11 -2.21 1.47
C LYS A 52 -3.53 -0.97 2.12
N VAL A 53 -2.36 -0.54 1.63
CA VAL A 53 -1.59 0.56 2.21
C VAL A 53 -0.82 1.34 1.16
N ASP A 54 -0.73 2.66 1.32
CA ASP A 54 0.23 3.51 0.62
C ASP A 54 1.33 3.95 1.59
N THR A 55 2.54 3.43 1.39
CA THR A 55 3.66 3.71 2.28
C THR A 55 4.58 4.84 1.80
N VAL A 56 4.30 5.42 0.61
CA VAL A 56 5.19 6.39 -0.06
C VAL A 56 4.64 7.80 0.00
N ALA A 57 3.31 7.97 -0.07
CA ALA A 57 2.67 9.27 -0.09
C ALA A 57 2.86 10.08 1.20
N MET A 58 2.97 9.40 2.34
CA MET A 58 3.25 10.04 3.63
C MET A 58 4.75 10.28 3.80
N ASP A 59 5.19 11.51 4.02
CA ASP A 59 6.59 11.75 4.41
C ASP A 59 6.85 11.35 5.87
N ARG A 60 8.11 11.48 6.33
CA ARG A 60 8.49 11.19 7.72
C ARG A 60 7.91 12.17 8.76
N HIS A 61 7.30 13.25 8.31
CA HIS A 61 6.74 14.32 9.14
C HIS A 61 5.21 14.29 9.18
N GLY A 62 4.58 13.29 8.53
CA GLY A 62 3.12 13.18 8.46
C GLY A 62 2.48 14.09 7.42
N ASN A 63 3.26 14.63 6.47
CA ASN A 63 2.71 15.39 5.36
C ASN A 63 2.27 14.45 4.23
N TRP A 64 0.99 14.52 3.89
CA TRP A 64 0.41 13.69 2.85
C TRP A 64 0.59 14.28 1.45
N ASN A 65 1.27 13.54 0.58
CA ASN A 65 1.49 13.85 -0.83
C ASN A 65 2.05 15.26 -1.10
N GLN A 66 2.99 15.71 -0.28
CA GLN A 66 3.68 17.00 -0.45
C GLN A 66 5.08 16.86 -1.09
N GLN A 67 5.46 15.64 -1.45
CA GLN A 67 6.73 15.33 -2.12
C GLN A 67 6.51 15.25 -3.64
N ASN A 68 7.51 15.60 -4.45
CA ASN A 68 7.47 15.25 -5.86
C ASN A 68 7.83 13.77 -6.02
N LEU A 69 6.85 12.96 -6.40
CA LEU A 69 7.00 11.52 -6.61
C LEU A 69 7.11 11.14 -8.10
N ASN A 70 7.36 12.10 -9.00
CA ASN A 70 7.55 11.84 -10.44
C ASN A 70 9.03 11.82 -10.84
N GLY A 71 9.37 11.00 -11.83
CA GLY A 71 10.72 10.84 -12.34
C GLY A 71 11.57 9.88 -11.49
N PRO A 72 12.90 9.85 -11.69
CA PRO A 72 13.78 9.03 -10.87
C PRO A 72 13.86 9.58 -9.45
N LEU A 73 13.47 8.77 -8.48
CA LEU A 73 13.49 9.13 -7.07
C LEU A 73 14.80 8.73 -6.40
N THR A 74 15.22 9.53 -5.43
CA THR A 74 16.38 9.21 -4.57
C THR A 74 16.05 8.07 -3.62
N ASP A 75 17.03 7.20 -3.33
CA ASP A 75 16.87 6.04 -2.44
C ASP A 75 16.18 6.38 -1.11
N LYS A 76 16.52 7.50 -0.47
CA LYS A 76 15.90 7.92 0.81
C LYS A 76 14.36 7.99 0.80
N ILE A 77 13.75 8.36 -0.34
CA ILE A 77 12.28 8.48 -0.46
C ILE A 77 11.67 7.08 -0.53
N LEU A 78 12.25 6.23 -1.39
CA LEU A 78 11.78 4.86 -1.61
C LEU A 78 12.06 3.96 -0.41
N ARG A 79 13.20 4.15 0.27
CA ARG A 79 13.64 3.41 1.45
C ARG A 79 12.63 3.50 2.58
N LEU A 80 12.15 4.70 2.88
CA LEU A 80 11.11 4.89 3.90
C LEU A 80 9.83 4.10 3.56
N GLY A 81 9.39 4.12 2.30
CA GLY A 81 8.23 3.37 1.86
C GLY A 81 8.42 1.85 1.94
N TYR A 82 9.62 1.37 1.61
CA TYR A 82 9.98 -0.04 1.74
C TYR A 82 10.07 -0.48 3.20
N ASP A 83 10.72 0.29 4.08
CA ASP A 83 10.89 -0.09 5.48
C ASP A 83 9.53 -0.28 6.15
N ARG A 84 8.55 0.59 5.82
CA ARG A 84 7.15 0.45 6.25
C ARG A 84 6.50 -0.82 5.68
N MET A 85 6.70 -1.12 4.40
CA MET A 85 6.14 -2.32 3.76
C MET A 85 6.73 -3.61 4.33
N ALA A 86 8.05 -3.64 4.55
CA ALA A 86 8.77 -4.74 5.16
C ALA A 86 8.31 -4.97 6.59
N ALA A 87 8.18 -3.92 7.41
CA ALA A 87 7.67 -4.03 8.77
C ALA A 87 6.25 -4.62 8.84
N ILE A 88 5.38 -4.24 7.89
CA ILE A 88 4.04 -4.86 7.76
C ILE A 88 4.19 -6.35 7.48
N ARG A 89 4.96 -6.74 6.45
CA ARG A 89 5.14 -8.14 6.07
C ARG A 89 5.71 -8.97 7.22
N ASP A 90 6.73 -8.48 7.90
CA ASP A 90 7.35 -9.15 9.04
C ASP A 90 6.35 -9.39 10.18
N ALA A 91 5.45 -8.42 10.41
CA ALA A 91 4.44 -8.52 11.47
C ALA A 91 3.29 -9.48 11.14
N VAL A 92 2.77 -9.45 9.91
CA VAL A 92 1.58 -10.24 9.54
C VAL A 92 1.90 -11.65 9.03
N GLY A 93 3.17 -11.94 8.76
CA GLY A 93 3.61 -13.23 8.21
C GLY A 93 3.19 -13.40 6.74
N PRO A 94 3.54 -14.51 6.08
CA PRO A 94 3.39 -14.67 4.62
C PRO A 94 1.96 -14.87 4.13
N ASP A 95 1.03 -15.28 5.00
CA ASP A 95 -0.32 -15.71 4.60
C ASP A 95 -1.35 -14.56 4.49
N VAL A 96 -0.97 -13.34 4.91
CA VAL A 96 -1.80 -12.15 4.77
C VAL A 96 -1.45 -11.42 3.47
N ASP A 97 -2.46 -11.16 2.64
CA ASP A 97 -2.27 -10.46 1.37
C ASP A 97 -2.05 -8.96 1.61
N ILE A 98 -1.04 -8.39 0.95
CA ILE A 98 -0.73 -6.96 1.03
C ILE A 98 -0.88 -6.33 -0.36
N ILE A 99 -1.76 -5.33 -0.48
CA ILE A 99 -1.92 -4.53 -1.69
C ILE A 99 -1.15 -3.21 -1.50
N ALA A 100 -0.18 -2.96 -2.37
CA ALA A 100 0.55 -1.70 -2.42
C ALA A 100 -0.25 -0.68 -3.24
N GLU A 101 -0.73 0.38 -2.60
CA GLU A 101 -1.44 1.49 -3.24
C GLU A 101 -0.48 2.65 -3.48
N MET A 102 -0.57 3.26 -4.67
CA MET A 102 0.28 4.40 -5.05
C MET A 102 -0.53 5.68 -5.36
N HIS A 103 -1.88 5.59 -5.36
CA HIS A 103 -2.80 6.70 -5.65
C HIS A 103 -2.59 7.44 -6.98
N ALA A 104 -1.77 6.91 -7.89
CA ALA A 104 -1.24 7.59 -9.06
C ALA A 104 -0.42 8.86 -8.74
N PHE A 105 0.23 8.92 -7.56
CA PHE A 105 1.16 10.00 -7.24
C PHE A 105 2.53 9.81 -7.91
N THR A 106 2.88 8.57 -8.23
CA THR A 106 4.04 8.21 -9.03
C THR A 106 3.76 8.27 -10.52
N ASP A 107 4.82 8.47 -11.30
CA ASP A 107 4.86 8.20 -12.73
C ASP A 107 5.41 6.79 -13.01
N THR A 108 5.53 6.42 -14.29
CA THR A 108 6.06 5.10 -14.68
C THR A 108 7.45 4.82 -14.11
N THR A 109 8.34 5.83 -14.07
CA THR A 109 9.73 5.63 -13.63
C THR A 109 9.79 5.30 -12.15
N SER A 110 9.21 6.18 -11.34
CA SER A 110 9.15 6.05 -9.88
C SER A 110 8.38 4.80 -9.44
N ALA A 111 7.28 4.47 -10.12
CA ALA A 111 6.51 3.27 -9.85
C ALA A 111 7.30 1.98 -10.11
N ILE A 112 8.07 1.92 -11.20
CA ILE A 112 8.95 0.77 -11.48
C ILE A 112 10.05 0.67 -10.42
N GLN A 113 10.65 1.79 -10.01
CA GLN A 113 11.69 1.78 -8.97
C GLN A 113 11.15 1.24 -7.65
N PHE A 114 9.98 1.72 -7.21
CA PHE A 114 9.39 1.27 -5.97
C PHE A 114 8.88 -0.17 -6.07
N GLY A 115 8.18 -0.52 -7.15
CA GLY A 115 7.65 -1.87 -7.38
C GLY A 115 8.72 -2.94 -7.27
N ARG A 116 9.87 -2.74 -7.94
CA ARG A 116 11.03 -3.66 -7.85
C ARG A 116 11.58 -3.79 -6.43
N MET A 117 11.53 -2.73 -5.66
CA MET A 117 12.06 -2.71 -4.30
C MET A 117 11.20 -3.52 -3.33
N ILE A 118 9.89 -3.57 -3.55
CA ILE A 118 8.94 -4.32 -2.70
C ILE A 118 8.58 -5.71 -3.26
N GLU A 119 9.18 -6.15 -4.37
CA GLU A 119 8.96 -7.51 -4.92
C GLU A 119 9.23 -8.59 -3.87
N GLU A 120 10.29 -8.44 -3.07
CA GLU A 120 10.66 -9.41 -2.03
C GLU A 120 9.71 -9.44 -0.82
N THR A 121 8.90 -8.40 -0.61
CA THR A 121 7.91 -8.38 0.48
C THR A 121 6.67 -9.21 0.15
N GLY A 122 6.59 -9.81 -1.05
CA GLY A 122 5.49 -10.68 -1.47
C GLY A 122 4.14 -9.96 -1.48
N HIS A 123 4.09 -8.74 -2.00
CA HIS A 123 2.83 -8.00 -2.18
C HIS A 123 1.98 -8.65 -3.28
N LEU A 124 0.66 -8.65 -3.12
CA LEU A 124 -0.28 -9.30 -4.04
C LEU A 124 -0.53 -8.47 -5.31
N LEU A 125 -0.61 -7.15 -5.16
CA LEU A 125 -0.99 -6.23 -6.24
C LEU A 125 -0.39 -4.84 -6.01
N LEU A 126 0.20 -4.27 -7.05
CA LEU A 126 0.52 -2.85 -7.14
C LEU A 126 -0.63 -2.10 -7.82
N ARG A 127 -1.27 -1.17 -7.10
CA ARG A 127 -2.48 -0.47 -7.55
C ARG A 127 -2.21 0.99 -7.88
N ARG A 128 -2.73 1.43 -9.04
CA ARG A 128 -2.65 2.81 -9.56
C ARG A 128 -1.22 3.36 -9.55
N ALA A 129 -0.31 2.61 -10.18
CA ALA A 129 1.10 2.96 -10.32
C ALA A 129 1.32 4.30 -11.06
N GLY A 130 0.44 4.64 -12.00
CA GLY A 130 0.43 5.94 -12.68
C GLY A 130 -0.99 6.46 -12.93
N HIS A 131 -1.08 7.63 -13.56
CA HIS A 131 -2.36 8.15 -14.01
C HIS A 131 -2.91 7.33 -15.18
N ALA A 132 -4.21 7.05 -15.17
CA ALA A 132 -4.91 6.27 -16.20
C ALA A 132 -5.00 6.96 -17.59
N VAL A 133 -4.30 8.09 -17.79
CA VAL A 133 -4.30 8.85 -19.06
C VAL A 133 -3.45 8.14 -20.12
N GLU A 134 -2.47 7.32 -19.71
CA GLU A 134 -1.67 6.48 -20.62
C GLU A 134 -1.77 4.99 -20.24
N PRO A 135 -2.54 4.17 -20.99
CA PRO A 135 -2.80 2.78 -20.62
C PRO A 135 -1.55 1.87 -20.62
N ARG A 136 -0.46 2.26 -21.28
CA ARG A 136 0.81 1.51 -21.28
C ARG A 136 1.60 1.67 -19.97
N ALA A 137 1.31 2.70 -19.17
CA ALA A 137 2.03 2.96 -17.92
C ALA A 137 1.65 1.98 -16.80
N ASP A 138 0.43 1.45 -16.81
CA ASP A 138 -0.08 0.54 -15.76
C ASP A 138 0.37 -0.93 -15.93
N GLU A 139 0.89 -1.31 -17.10
CA GLU A 139 1.32 -2.70 -17.40
C GLU A 139 2.74 -3.03 -16.88
N ALA A 140 3.49 -2.04 -16.38
CA ALA A 140 4.91 -2.20 -16.05
C ALA A 140 5.19 -2.84 -14.67
N GLY A 141 4.16 -3.03 -13.83
CA GLY A 141 4.30 -3.41 -12.41
C GLY A 141 4.00 -4.87 -12.05
N CYS A 142 3.78 -5.76 -13.01
CA CYS A 142 3.58 -7.19 -12.76
C CYS A 142 4.42 -8.02 -13.74
N ARG A 143 5.50 -8.64 -13.25
CA ARG A 143 6.14 -9.79 -13.88
C ARG A 143 6.48 -10.82 -12.82
#